data_AF-A0A963AX76-F1
#
_entry.id   AF-A0A963AX76-F1
#
_cell.length_a   1.000
_cell.length_b   1.000
_cell.length_c   1.000
_cell.angle_alpha   90.00
_cell.angle_beta   90.00
_cell.angle_gamma   90.00
#
_symmetry.space_group_name_H-M   'P 1'
#
loop_
_entity.id
_entity.type
_entity.pdbx_description
1 polymer ?
#
loop_
_entity_poly.entity_id
_entity_poly.type
_entity_poly.pdbx_seq_one_letter_code
_entity_poly.pdbx_strand_id
1 'polypeptide(L)' 'MTYSETLAKNADRDGFIIGWRMKYGFEAGKMADKVMTYGAAKKLAAELNAKDPKKTYWPELAMERAGHG' A
#
# COMPACT_ATOMS: atom_id res chain seq x y z
N MET A 1 23.69 3.46 15.66
CA MET A 1 22.50 3.80 14.85
C MET A 1 21.53 2.63 14.97
N THR A 2 20.51 2.77 15.80
CA THR A 2 19.52 1.74 16.08
C THR A 2 18.55 1.59 14.91
N TYR A 3 18.23 0.36 14.54
CA TYR A 3 17.39 -0.04 13.39
C TYR A 3 15.96 0.55 13.38
N SER A 4 15.58 1.31 14.41
CA SER A 4 14.27 1.92 14.58
C SER A 4 14.08 3.26 13.85
N GLU A 5 15.16 4.03 13.61
CA GLU A 5 15.05 5.38 13.02
C GLU A 5 14.81 5.39 11.49
N THR A 6 15.21 4.34 10.79
CA THR A 6 15.04 4.23 9.33
C THR A 6 13.64 3.77 8.92
N LEU A 7 12.95 3.01 9.78
CA LEU A 7 11.55 2.60 9.56
C LEU A 7 10.57 3.76 9.76
N ALA A 8 10.84 4.63 10.75
CA ALA A 8 10.01 5.80 11.04
C ALA A 8 10.02 6.82 9.88
N LYS A 9 11.20 7.11 9.31
CA LYS A 9 11.34 8.04 8.16
C LYS A 9 10.54 7.63 6.92
N ASN A 10 10.19 6.36 6.76
CA ASN A 10 9.38 5.91 5.64
C ASN A 10 7.88 5.93 5.94
N ALA A 11 7.44 6.02 7.20
CA ALA A 11 6.03 6.02 7.56
C ALA A 11 5.31 7.30 7.10
N ASP A 12 5.97 8.44 7.18
CA ASP A 12 5.45 9.74 6.73
C ASP A 12 5.62 9.99 5.23
N ARG A 13 6.15 9.02 4.49
CA ARG A 13 6.31 9.16 3.05
C ARG A 13 4.95 9.10 2.36
N ASP A 14 4.51 10.22 1.81
CA ASP A 14 3.31 10.34 0.97
C ASP A 14 3.49 9.66 -0.40
N GLY A 15 2.37 9.53 -1.13
CA GLY A 15 2.37 8.94 -2.47
C GLY A 15 2.15 7.43 -2.49
N PHE A 16 1.47 6.86 -1.48
CA PHE A 16 1.09 5.45 -1.45
C PHE A 16 -0.42 5.27 -1.62
N ILE A 17 -0.81 4.20 -2.30
CA ILE A 17 -2.18 3.73 -2.49
C ILE A 17 -2.30 2.30 -1.95
N ILE A 18 -3.53 1.77 -1.89
CA ILE A 18 -3.76 0.37 -1.54
C ILE A 18 -3.89 -0.47 -2.80
N GLY A 19 -2.92 -1.35 -3.03
CA GLY A 19 -3.04 -2.45 -3.97
C GLY A 19 -3.82 -3.61 -3.33
N TRP A 20 -4.58 -4.35 -4.13
CA TRP A 20 -5.22 -5.58 -3.70
C TRP A 20 -5.18 -6.66 -4.79
N ARG A 21 -5.12 -7.92 -4.36
CA ARG A 21 -5.35 -9.08 -5.24
C ARG A 21 -6.18 -10.13 -4.53
N MET A 22 -6.91 -10.93 -5.28
CA MET A 22 -7.52 -12.14 -4.72
C MET A 22 -6.44 -13.17 -4.37
N LYS A 23 -6.64 -13.85 -3.23
CA LYS A 23 -5.79 -14.95 -2.78
C LYS A 23 -5.96 -16.18 -3.67
N TYR A 24 -7.17 -16.40 -4.16
CA TYR A 24 -7.54 -17.47 -5.07
C TYR A 24 -8.20 -16.84 -6.30
N GLY A 25 -7.41 -16.51 -7.32
CA GLY A 25 -7.87 -15.86 -8.55
C GLY A 25 -6.78 -14.98 -9.18
N PHE A 26 -7.08 -14.46 -10.37
CA PHE A 26 -6.20 -13.53 -11.10
C PHE A 26 -6.67 -12.07 -10.98
N GLU A 27 -7.78 -11.83 -10.29
CA GLU A 27 -8.31 -10.50 -10.09
C GLU A 27 -7.42 -9.71 -9.11
N ALA A 28 -6.99 -8.55 -9.59
CA ALA A 28 -6.26 -7.57 -8.81
C ALA A 28 -6.76 -6.18 -9.17
N GLY A 29 -6.58 -5.26 -8.24
CA GLY A 29 -6.95 -3.87 -8.42
C GLY A 29 -6.14 -2.97 -7.50
N LYS A 30 -6.34 -1.67 -7.65
CA LYS A 30 -5.66 -0.66 -6.85
C LYS A 30 -6.61 0.49 -6.53
N MET A 31 -6.55 0.98 -5.31
CA MET A 31 -7.29 2.16 -4.85
C MET A 31 -6.49 3.41 -5.19
N ALA A 32 -6.30 3.67 -6.49
CA ALA A 32 -5.51 4.81 -6.97
C ALA A 32 -6.11 6.18 -6.57
N ASP A 33 -7.41 6.21 -6.28
CA ASP A 33 -8.14 7.40 -5.82
C ASP A 33 -7.73 7.84 -4.40
N LYS A 34 -7.16 6.94 -3.60
CA LYS A 34 -6.85 7.18 -2.20
C LYS A 34 -5.35 7.16 -1.94
N VAL A 35 -4.70 8.28 -2.27
CA VAL A 35 -3.29 8.53 -1.94
C VAL A 35 -3.15 8.89 -0.47
N MET A 36 -2.21 8.25 0.22
CA MET A 36 -1.92 8.45 1.63
C MET A 36 -0.44 8.18 1.93
N THR A 37 -0.03 8.39 3.17
CA THR A 37 1.31 8.04 3.64
C THR A 37 1.49 6.53 3.72
N TYR A 38 2.73 6.04 3.62
CA TYR A 38 3.05 4.62 3.81
C TYR A 38 2.52 4.07 5.15
N GLY A 39 2.62 4.85 6.23
CA GLY A 39 2.12 4.49 7.55
C GLY A 39 0.60 4.29 7.54
N ALA A 40 -0.14 5.22 6.93
CA ALA A 40 -1.59 5.11 6.77
C ALA A 40 -1.97 3.93 5.86
N ALA A 41 -1.26 3.75 4.73
CA ALA A 41 -1.49 2.68 3.79
C ALA A 41 -1.23 1.29 4.41
N LYS A 42 -0.17 1.16 5.20
CA LYS A 42 0.17 -0.08 5.93
C LYS A 42 -0.90 -0.43 6.95
N LYS A 43 -1.39 0.56 7.72
CA LYS A 43 -2.46 0.34 8.70
C LYS A 43 -3.76 -0.08 8.02
N LEU A 44 -4.14 0.63 6.96
CA LEU A 44 -5.35 0.33 6.19
C LEU A 44 -5.27 -1.03 5.51
N ALA A 45 -4.13 -1.40 4.93
CA ALA A 45 -3.92 -2.72 4.34
C ALA A 45 -4.07 -3.83 5.38
N ALA A 46 -3.53 -3.65 6.60
CA ALA A 46 -3.70 -4.63 7.68
C ALA A 46 -5.18 -4.80 8.08
N GLU A 47 -5.92 -3.69 8.21
CA GLU A 47 -7.35 -3.72 8.49
C GLU A 47 -8.17 -4.40 7.40
N LEU A 48 -7.85 -4.14 6.12
CA LEU A 48 -8.52 -4.76 4.99
C LEU A 48 -8.23 -6.25 4.88
N ASN A 49 -6.99 -6.68 5.13
CA ASN A 49 -6.65 -8.11 5.20
C ASN A 49 -7.41 -8.84 6.32
N ALA A 50 -7.64 -8.18 7.46
CA ALA A 50 -8.42 -8.74 8.56
C ALA A 50 -9.93 -8.83 8.24
N LYS A 51 -10.47 -7.87 7.48
CA LYS A 51 -11.88 -7.84 7.06
C LYS A 51 -12.17 -8.79 5.90
N ASP A 52 -11.25 -8.91 4.95
CA ASP A 52 -11.42 -9.67 3.71
C ASP A 52 -10.25 -10.67 3.52
N PRO A 53 -10.25 -11.82 4.22
CA PRO A 53 -9.17 -12.81 4.10
C PRO A 53 -9.05 -13.47 2.72
N LYS A 54 -10.03 -13.24 1.84
CA LYS A 54 -10.03 -13.67 0.42
C LYS A 54 -9.16 -12.77 -0.46
N LYS A 55 -8.85 -11.56 0.00
CA LYS A 55 -8.05 -10.58 -0.72
C LYS A 55 -6.80 -10.27 0.10
N THR A 56 -5.69 -10.13 -0.59
CA THR A 56 -4.45 -9.61 0.00
C THR A 56 -4.37 -8.14 -0.36
N TYR A 57 -4.21 -7.29 0.65
CA TYR A 57 -4.02 -5.84 0.49
C TYR A 57 -2.59 -5.46 0.87
N TRP A 58 -1.96 -4.56 0.12
CA TRP A 58 -0.64 -4.02 0.43
C TRP A 58 -0.54 -2.52 0.11
N PRO A 59 0.29 -1.78 0.85
CA PRO A 59 0.67 -0.43 0.45
C PRO A 59 1.53 -0.50 -0.82
N GLU A 60 1.09 0.18 -1.86
CA GLU A 60 1.77 0.30 -3.15
C GLU A 60 2.09 1.76 -3.41
N LEU A 61 3.26 2.09 -3.95
CA LEU A 61 3.51 3.47 -4.37
C LEU A 61 2.55 3.84 -5.50
N ALA A 62 1.85 4.96 -5.35
CA ALA A 62 1.10 5.60 -6.40
C ALA A 62 2.11 6.14 -7.42
N MET A 63 2.63 5.24 -8.26
CA MET A 63 3.48 5.62 -9.37
C MET A 63 2.60 6.42 -10.33
N GLU A 64 2.66 7.75 -10.22
CA GLU A 64 2.29 8.60 -11.34
C GLU A 64 3.08 8.08 -12.53
N ARG A 65 2.36 7.77 -13.59
CA ARG A 65 2.85 7.31 -14.89
C ARG A 65 4.26 7.85 -15.11
N ALA A 66 5.29 7.03 -14.91
CA ALA A 66 6.61 7.36 -15.40
C ALA A 66 6.45 7.40 -16.92
N GLY A 67 6.28 8.61 -17.45
CA GLY A 67 6.24 8.87 -18.87
C GLY A 67 7.50 8.28 -19.47
N HIS A 68 7.32 7.21 -20.23
CA HIS A 68 8.35 6.77 -21.17
C HIS A 68 8.36 7.84 -22.27
N GLY A 69 9.26 8.80 -22.13
CA GLY A 69 9.63 9.74 -23.20
C GLY A 69 10.36 9.04 -24.33
#